data_AF-A0A5S3UEV8-F1
#
_entry.id   AF-A0A5S3UEV8-F1
#
_cell.length_a   1.000
_cell.length_b   1.000
_cell.length_c   1.000
_cell.angle_alpha   90.00
_cell.angle_beta   90.00
_cell.angle_gamma   90.00
#
_symmetry.space_group_name_H-M   'P 1'
#
loop_
_entity.id
_entity.type
_entity.pdbx_description
1 polymer ?
#
loop_
_entity_poly.entity_id
_entity_poly.type
_entity_poly.pdbx_seq_one_letter_code
_entity_poly.pdbx_strand_id
1 'polypeptide(L)'
;MKSTLLKTIVATSLLSLLAACSSDDSSNSNSGYVQLYNGSYNSPYTRLFVDDTERSGADFGDVSTRHNYSSGEYELSFQYVDVNDSYITIDEETIKIKDDQTQLLVMNGDFAEPTFTELSVPSSSDEDEFNVGFFNIVGEDNIYDVYIATDDGLFDTAELLMTSQYLVEPELSTLEEGYYTIYVTASGSTDVIFESPKLYFNDEATYMAMIRPSYATEEDGITLDVVTASSSVTQLNHQDAQGQLRFINTIDDYTQTQFKVTRGTTSTNTEVVSNDSYSEYMSMSPNSYSVAMLDEAGDKIVDNFLMTLEREQSAVGLFYNDKDYGPRMMTIEENLTPSSYSHTVTVVNLIDNYAGQQIDEVDVYFTLNGETVDDTSNVVEGLDQYDQKEQVVDNEVYTTYVVFEDNGQQIVLLQQSDMDFTEEGNYILVIEHDETTDSGYKMTLERTVTEQS
;
A
#
# COMPACT_ATOMS: atom_id res chain seq x y z
N MET A 1 -23.69 54.64 46.93
CA MET A 1 -23.83 53.17 47.05
C MET A 1 -23.72 52.56 45.66
N LYS A 2 -22.94 51.48 45.57
CA LYS A 2 -22.66 50.59 44.43
C LYS A 2 -21.75 51.14 43.33
N SER A 3 -20.47 50.77 43.50
CA SER A 3 -19.36 50.84 42.56
C SER A 3 -19.40 49.68 41.56
N THR A 4 -18.96 49.98 40.35
CA THR A 4 -18.54 49.09 39.28
C THR A 4 -17.29 48.31 39.67
N LEU A 5 -17.25 47.00 39.37
CA LEU A 5 -16.10 46.12 39.59
C LEU A 5 -15.59 45.60 38.24
N LEU A 6 -14.38 46.04 37.91
CA LEU A 6 -13.54 45.58 36.81
C LEU A 6 -13.14 44.12 37.07
N LYS A 7 -13.25 43.25 36.06
CA LYS A 7 -12.69 41.89 36.09
C LYS A 7 -11.24 41.93 35.64
N THR A 8 -10.34 41.55 36.53
CA THR A 8 -8.91 41.37 36.27
C THR A 8 -8.66 39.97 35.71
N ILE A 9 -7.99 39.89 34.56
CA ILE A 9 -7.47 38.66 33.95
C ILE A 9 -6.19 38.27 34.71
N VAL A 10 -6.18 37.07 35.27
CA VAL A 10 -4.99 36.45 35.87
C VAL A 10 -4.30 35.65 34.77
N ALA A 11 -3.09 36.07 34.40
CA ALA A 11 -2.19 35.33 33.54
C ALA A 11 -1.50 34.23 34.38
N THR A 12 -1.85 32.97 34.12
CA THR A 12 -1.20 31.82 34.73
C THR A 12 0.06 31.50 33.93
N SER A 13 1.21 31.94 34.42
CA SER A 13 2.53 31.56 33.91
C SER A 13 2.87 30.13 34.36
N LEU A 14 2.84 29.17 33.44
CA LEU A 14 3.48 27.87 33.65
C LEU A 14 5.00 28.05 33.61
N LEU A 15 5.64 27.85 34.77
CA LEU A 15 7.09 27.69 34.86
C LEU A 15 7.45 26.28 34.40
N SER A 16 8.12 26.16 33.26
CA SER A 16 8.85 24.97 32.84
C SER A 16 10.11 24.85 33.70
N LEU A 17 10.10 23.93 34.67
CA LEU A 17 11.31 23.49 35.36
C LEU A 17 12.07 22.52 34.44
N LEU A 18 13.07 23.05 33.75
CA LEU A 18 14.15 22.25 33.17
C LEU A 18 14.99 21.70 34.33
N ALA A 19 14.83 20.41 34.65
CA ALA A 19 15.77 19.70 35.48
C ALA A 19 16.97 19.28 34.62
N ALA A 20 18.07 20.00 34.77
CA ALA A 20 19.38 19.49 34.44
C ALA A 20 19.76 18.45 35.50
N CYS A 21 19.91 17.19 35.10
CA CYS A 21 20.60 16.17 35.87
C CYS A 21 21.76 15.64 35.05
N SER A 22 22.96 16.05 35.47
CA SER A 22 24.17 15.28 35.33
C SER A 22 24.16 14.26 36.46
N SER A 23 24.07 12.97 36.12
CA SER A 23 24.39 11.86 37.01
C SER A 23 24.51 10.59 36.17
N ASP A 24 25.71 10.01 36.18
CA ASP A 24 25.92 8.58 35.97
C ASP A 24 24.97 7.82 36.90
N ASP A 25 23.91 7.26 36.35
CA ASP A 25 23.12 6.21 37.00
C ASP A 25 22.77 5.21 35.90
N SER A 26 23.36 4.02 35.99
CA SER A 26 22.93 2.82 35.29
C SER A 26 21.54 2.42 35.81
N SER A 27 20.50 3.13 35.38
CA SER A 27 19.12 2.71 35.57
C SER A 27 18.80 1.65 34.54
N ASN A 28 18.75 0.37 34.94
CA ASN A 28 18.08 -0.64 34.12
C ASN A 28 16.66 -0.13 33.87
N SER A 29 16.36 0.27 32.63
CA SER A 29 15.00 0.46 32.16
C SER A 29 14.31 -0.89 32.29
N ASN A 30 13.44 -1.05 33.28
CA ASN A 30 12.61 -2.25 33.40
C ASN A 30 11.42 -2.18 32.40
N SER A 31 11.72 -1.82 31.15
CA SER A 31 10.76 -1.56 30.09
C SER A 31 11.20 -2.20 28.78
N GLY A 32 10.23 -2.71 28.04
CA GLY A 32 10.39 -3.17 26.68
C GLY A 32 9.36 -2.52 25.76
N TYR A 33 9.24 -3.06 24.56
CA TYR A 33 8.34 -2.58 23.54
C TYR A 33 7.53 -3.72 22.92
N VAL A 34 6.39 -3.37 22.32
CA VAL A 34 5.57 -4.25 21.50
C VAL A 34 5.23 -3.55 20.18
N GLN A 35 5.16 -4.33 19.12
CA GLN A 35 4.89 -3.86 17.76
C GLN A 35 4.27 -5.00 16.94
N LEU A 36 3.38 -4.67 16.01
CA LEU A 36 2.75 -5.63 15.09
C LEU A 36 3.26 -5.36 13.67
N TYR A 37 3.77 -6.38 12.99
CA TYR A 37 3.95 -6.39 11.53
C TYR A 37 2.84 -7.22 10.90
N ASN A 38 2.14 -6.65 9.92
CA ASN A 38 1.08 -7.32 9.21
C ASN A 38 1.59 -7.88 7.88
N GLY A 39 1.93 -9.16 7.87
CA GLY A 39 2.29 -9.93 6.68
C GLY A 39 1.18 -10.85 6.16
N SER A 40 -0.08 -10.67 6.60
CA SER A 40 -1.20 -11.44 6.11
C SER A 40 -1.74 -10.81 4.82
N TYR A 41 -1.63 -11.53 3.72
CA TYR A 41 -1.69 -10.96 2.38
C TYR A 41 -3.05 -10.41 1.96
N ASN A 42 -4.14 -11.00 2.47
CA ASN A 42 -5.53 -10.62 2.17
C ASN A 42 -6.20 -9.88 3.34
N SER A 43 -5.42 -9.38 4.29
CA SER A 43 -5.92 -8.78 5.52
C SER A 43 -6.38 -7.32 5.34
N PRO A 44 -7.43 -6.88 6.05
CA PRO A 44 -7.72 -5.47 6.24
C PRO A 44 -6.73 -4.84 7.23
N TYR A 45 -6.84 -3.52 7.43
CA TYR A 45 -6.11 -2.82 8.49
C TYR A 45 -6.35 -3.46 9.86
N THR A 46 -5.29 -4.08 10.41
CA THR A 46 -5.38 -4.89 11.63
C THR A 46 -4.77 -4.15 12.81
N ARG A 47 -5.57 -3.97 13.87
CA ARG A 47 -5.24 -3.18 15.07
C ARG A 47 -4.69 -4.07 16.19
N LEU A 48 -3.65 -3.57 16.85
CA LEU A 48 -3.11 -4.15 18.06
C LEU A 48 -3.83 -3.58 19.29
N PHE A 49 -4.24 -4.44 20.20
CA PHE A 49 -4.68 -4.07 21.54
C PHE A 49 -3.75 -4.69 22.58
N VAL A 50 -3.53 -3.97 23.68
CA VAL A 50 -2.75 -4.45 24.83
C VAL A 50 -3.53 -4.17 26.10
N ASP A 51 -3.89 -5.20 26.86
CA ASP A 51 -4.78 -5.13 28.03
C ASP A 51 -6.02 -4.26 27.75
N ASP A 52 -6.79 -4.61 26.72
CA ASP A 52 -7.99 -3.90 26.21
C ASP A 52 -7.75 -2.47 25.70
N THR A 53 -6.50 -1.99 25.67
CA THR A 53 -6.18 -0.65 25.17
C THR A 53 -5.82 -0.72 23.70
N GLU A 54 -6.65 -0.11 22.85
CA GLU A 54 -6.35 0.06 21.43
C GLU A 54 -5.04 0.82 21.23
N ARG A 55 -4.19 0.26 20.37
CA ARG A 55 -2.96 0.87 19.85
C ARG A 55 -3.11 1.07 18.34
N SER A 56 -2.04 1.46 17.68
CA SER A 56 -2.03 1.50 16.22
C SER A 56 -2.06 0.09 15.63
N GLY A 57 -2.60 -0.02 14.43
CA GLY A 57 -2.53 -1.19 13.57
C GLY A 57 -1.56 -1.02 12.40
N ALA A 58 -1.65 -1.95 11.46
CA ALA A 58 -0.89 -1.94 10.21
C ALA A 58 -1.71 -2.52 9.05
N ASP A 59 -1.51 -1.96 7.86
CA ASP A 59 -1.90 -2.55 6.58
C ASP A 59 -0.92 -3.67 6.19
N PHE A 60 -1.29 -4.49 5.20
CA PHE A 60 -0.41 -5.52 4.68
C PHE A 60 0.96 -4.96 4.23
N GLY A 61 2.03 -5.64 4.63
CA GLY A 61 3.41 -5.25 4.35
C GLY A 61 3.94 -4.13 5.25
N ASP A 62 3.18 -3.67 6.25
CA ASP A 62 3.60 -2.57 7.13
C ASP A 62 3.59 -2.95 8.62
N VAL A 63 4.00 -1.99 9.45
CA VAL A 63 4.20 -2.17 10.88
C VAL A 63 3.47 -1.09 11.70
N SER A 64 2.91 -1.50 12.84
CA SER A 64 2.29 -0.58 13.79
C SER A 64 3.33 0.36 14.40
N THR A 65 2.86 1.39 15.11
CA THR A 65 3.75 2.14 16.01
C THR A 65 4.29 1.20 17.10
N ARG A 66 5.55 1.42 17.49
CA ARG A 66 6.18 0.74 18.60
C ARG A 66 5.75 1.37 19.93
N HIS A 67 5.19 0.58 20.85
CA HIS A 67 4.65 1.04 22.14
C HIS A 67 5.49 0.55 23.32
N ASN A 68 5.80 1.43 24.27
CA ASN A 68 6.61 1.10 25.46
C ASN A 68 5.74 0.60 26.62
N TYR A 69 6.20 -0.46 27.29
CA TYR A 69 5.59 -1.03 28.48
C TYR A 69 6.63 -1.38 29.53
N SER A 70 6.21 -1.47 30.79
CA SER A 70 7.04 -2.13 31.80
C SER A 70 7.18 -3.61 31.47
N SER A 71 8.29 -4.24 31.81
CA SER A 71 8.44 -5.68 31.56
C SER A 71 7.51 -6.50 32.43
N GLY A 72 6.85 -7.48 31.81
CA GLY A 72 5.74 -8.21 32.40
C GLY A 72 5.00 -9.07 31.38
N GLU A 73 3.97 -9.78 31.85
CA GLU A 73 3.02 -10.49 30.99
C GLU A 73 1.85 -9.56 30.66
N TYR A 74 1.43 -9.58 29.40
CA TYR A 74 0.37 -8.74 28.86
C TYR A 74 -0.54 -9.57 27.95
N GLU A 75 -1.83 -9.26 27.95
CA GLU A 75 -2.78 -9.83 27.00
C GLU A 75 -2.83 -8.95 25.75
N LEU A 76 -2.56 -9.57 24.60
CA LEU A 76 -2.70 -8.96 23.29
C LEU A 76 -3.97 -9.48 22.63
N SER A 77 -4.65 -8.61 21.89
CA SER A 77 -5.66 -9.04 20.93
C SER A 77 -5.48 -8.30 19.62
N PHE A 78 -5.70 -9.00 18.52
CA PHE A 78 -5.60 -8.46 17.17
C PHE A 78 -7.01 -8.35 16.61
N GLN A 79 -7.40 -7.16 16.19
CA GLN A 79 -8.79 -6.89 15.81
C GLN A 79 -8.85 -6.06 14.53
N TYR A 80 -9.86 -6.29 13.70
CA TYR A 80 -10.23 -5.41 12.61
C TYR A 80 -11.63 -4.84 12.84
N VAL A 81 -11.99 -3.78 12.11
CA VAL A 81 -13.33 -3.19 12.16
C VAL A 81 -14.09 -3.69 10.94
N ASP A 82 -15.25 -4.28 11.17
CA ASP A 82 -16.14 -4.75 10.09
C ASP A 82 -17.04 -3.63 9.55
N VAL A 83 -17.87 -4.00 8.57
CA VAL A 83 -18.85 -3.14 7.90
C VAL A 83 -19.84 -2.45 8.84
N ASN A 84 -20.01 -2.97 10.06
CA ASN A 84 -20.96 -2.47 11.06
C ASN A 84 -20.26 -1.63 12.14
N ASP A 85 -19.06 -1.11 11.86
CA ASP A 85 -18.18 -0.43 12.81
C ASP A 85 -17.93 -1.26 14.09
N SER A 86 -17.97 -2.59 13.97
CA SER A 86 -17.79 -3.51 15.09
C SER A 86 -16.40 -4.11 15.05
N TYR A 87 -15.72 -4.07 16.19
CA TYR A 87 -14.43 -4.74 16.33
C TYR A 87 -14.62 -6.26 16.36
N ILE A 88 -13.92 -6.94 15.47
CA ILE A 88 -13.88 -8.40 15.37
C ILE A 88 -12.48 -8.85 15.78
N THR A 89 -12.42 -9.65 16.84
CA THR A 89 -11.17 -10.28 17.30
C THR A 89 -10.79 -11.42 16.38
N ILE A 90 -9.57 -11.37 15.87
CA ILE A 90 -8.95 -12.38 15.02
C ILE A 90 -8.29 -13.44 15.90
N ASP A 91 -7.44 -12.98 16.82
CA ASP A 91 -6.74 -13.83 17.78
C ASP A 91 -6.38 -13.07 19.06
N GLU A 92 -6.10 -13.82 20.12
CA GLU A 92 -5.67 -13.32 21.43
C GLU A 92 -4.46 -14.12 21.94
N GLU A 93 -3.42 -13.42 22.37
CA GLU A 93 -2.20 -14.03 22.87
C GLU A 93 -1.76 -13.43 24.20
N THR A 94 -1.10 -14.21 25.05
CA THR A 94 -0.39 -13.67 26.20
C THR A 94 1.10 -13.69 25.92
N ILE A 95 1.72 -12.51 25.84
CA ILE A 95 3.16 -12.38 25.61
C ILE A 95 3.87 -11.90 26.87
N LYS A 96 5.19 -12.06 26.88
CA LYS A 96 6.05 -11.48 27.91
C LYS A 96 6.94 -10.39 27.32
N ILE A 97 6.62 -9.14 27.63
CA ILE A 97 7.46 -8.00 27.29
C ILE A 97 8.71 -8.03 28.17
N LYS A 98 9.89 -8.02 27.54
CA LYS A 98 11.22 -8.13 28.16
C LYS A 98 11.96 -6.79 28.12
N ASP A 99 12.82 -6.58 29.11
CA ASP A 99 13.66 -5.37 29.22
C ASP A 99 14.51 -5.19 27.97
N ASP A 100 14.57 -3.94 27.48
CA ASP A 100 15.43 -3.52 26.36
C ASP A 100 15.22 -4.30 25.06
N GLN A 101 14.05 -4.93 24.89
CA GLN A 101 13.65 -5.66 23.68
C GLN A 101 12.32 -5.14 23.12
N THR A 102 12.17 -5.22 21.81
CA THR A 102 10.88 -5.14 21.12
C THR A 102 10.38 -6.56 20.89
N GLN A 103 9.21 -6.89 21.44
CA GLN A 103 8.47 -8.07 21.02
C GLN A 103 7.71 -7.70 19.75
N LEU A 104 8.22 -8.14 18.61
CA LEU A 104 7.63 -7.91 17.29
C LEU A 104 6.73 -9.10 16.97
N LEU A 105 5.43 -8.86 16.89
CA LEU A 105 4.42 -9.84 16.53
C LEU A 105 4.27 -9.80 15.02
N VAL A 106 4.56 -10.91 14.36
CA VAL A 106 4.41 -11.05 12.92
C VAL A 106 3.14 -11.85 12.66
N MET A 107 2.12 -11.20 12.10
CA MET A 107 0.93 -11.85 11.57
C MET A 107 1.20 -12.28 10.13
N ASN A 108 0.97 -13.55 9.78
CA ASN A 108 1.24 -14.03 8.42
C ASN A 108 0.24 -15.11 7.98
N GLY A 109 0.20 -15.36 6.66
CA GLY A 109 -0.70 -16.33 6.05
C GLY A 109 -2.06 -15.73 5.69
N ASP A 110 -3.06 -16.59 5.48
CA ASP A 110 -4.44 -16.18 5.17
C ASP A 110 -5.07 -15.54 6.41
N PHE A 111 -5.70 -14.37 6.23
CA PHE A 111 -6.35 -13.62 7.29
C PHE A 111 -7.52 -14.33 7.94
N ALA A 112 -8.11 -15.33 7.28
CA ALA A 112 -9.16 -16.17 7.87
C ALA A 112 -8.66 -16.96 9.10
N GLU A 113 -7.42 -17.44 9.03
CA GLU A 113 -6.75 -18.24 10.05
C GLU A 113 -5.24 -17.91 10.06
N PRO A 114 -4.86 -16.68 10.48
CA PRO A 114 -3.48 -16.26 10.40
C PRO A 114 -2.64 -16.94 11.48
N THR A 115 -1.34 -17.03 11.22
CA THR A 115 -0.37 -17.46 12.24
C THR A 115 0.31 -16.22 12.81
N PHE A 116 0.47 -16.19 14.14
CA PHE A 116 1.25 -15.18 14.84
C PHE A 116 2.59 -15.77 15.30
N THR A 117 3.68 -15.07 15.00
CA THR A 117 5.02 -15.40 15.49
C THR A 117 5.59 -14.23 16.28
N GLU A 118 5.96 -14.48 17.54
CA GLU A 118 6.67 -13.52 18.38
C GLU A 118 8.18 -13.57 18.10
N LEU A 119 8.75 -12.42 17.72
CA LEU A 119 10.21 -12.24 17.58
C LEU A 119 10.73 -11.33 18.69
N SER A 120 11.80 -11.74 19.38
CA SER A 120 12.44 -10.96 20.43
C SER A 120 13.60 -10.13 19.85
N VAL A 121 13.30 -8.89 19.45
CA VAL A 121 14.28 -7.99 18.81
C VAL A 121 14.99 -7.15 19.87
N PRO A 122 16.31 -7.34 20.11
CA PRO A 122 17.06 -6.55 21.08
C PRO A 122 17.25 -5.12 20.59
N SER A 123 17.24 -4.18 21.54
CA SER A 123 17.76 -2.84 21.27
C SER A 123 19.29 -2.93 21.14
N SER A 124 19.85 -2.26 20.14
CA SER A 124 21.30 -2.08 20.03
C SER A 124 21.70 -0.71 20.59
N SER A 125 22.87 -0.64 21.19
CA SER A 125 23.53 0.61 21.59
C SER A 125 25.05 0.50 21.39
N ASP A 126 25.48 -0.42 20.53
CA ASP A 126 26.89 -0.65 20.24
C ASP A 126 27.35 0.37 19.19
N GLU A 127 28.28 1.24 19.58
CA GLU A 127 28.89 2.24 18.69
C GLU A 127 29.57 1.52 17.52
N ASP A 128 29.45 2.08 16.30
CA ASP A 128 30.01 1.55 15.05
C ASP A 128 29.40 0.21 14.54
N GLU A 129 28.44 -0.41 15.25
CA GLU A 129 27.86 -1.71 14.89
C GLU A 129 26.32 -1.71 14.82
N PHE A 130 25.76 -2.58 13.99
CA PHE A 130 24.31 -2.83 13.91
C PHE A 130 24.00 -4.33 13.91
N ASN A 131 22.77 -4.67 14.29
CA ASN A 131 22.25 -6.03 14.24
C ASN A 131 21.25 -6.19 13.10
N VAL A 132 21.28 -7.32 12.40
CA VAL A 132 20.32 -7.63 11.34
C VAL A 132 19.88 -9.08 11.35
N GLY A 133 18.60 -9.31 11.07
CA GLY A 133 18.01 -10.63 10.87
C GLY A 133 17.02 -10.63 9.71
N PHE A 134 16.79 -11.82 9.15
CA PHE A 134 15.88 -12.03 8.02
C PHE A 134 14.86 -13.11 8.39
N PHE A 135 13.59 -12.72 8.49
CA PHE A 135 12.49 -13.61 8.87
C PHE A 135 11.62 -13.92 7.66
N ASN A 136 11.45 -15.20 7.36
CA ASN A 136 10.77 -15.66 6.15
C ASN A 136 9.31 -16.02 6.40
N ILE A 137 8.40 -15.38 5.67
CA ILE A 137 6.95 -15.61 5.72
C ILE A 137 6.33 -16.07 4.39
N VAL A 138 7.14 -16.41 3.37
CA VAL A 138 6.65 -16.74 2.02
C VAL A 138 5.91 -18.09 1.97
N GLY A 139 6.35 -19.10 2.72
CA GLY A 139 5.69 -20.41 2.82
C GLY A 139 6.63 -21.54 3.26
N GLU A 140 6.07 -22.65 3.73
CA GLU A 140 6.83 -23.77 4.34
C GLU A 140 7.92 -24.38 3.44
N ASP A 141 7.66 -24.44 2.13
CA ASP A 141 8.59 -25.04 1.15
C ASP A 141 9.70 -24.07 0.68
N ASN A 142 9.62 -22.80 1.07
CA ASN A 142 10.56 -21.76 0.66
C ASN A 142 11.62 -21.56 1.74
N ILE A 143 12.86 -21.97 1.45
CA ILE A 143 14.02 -21.74 2.31
C ILE A 143 14.98 -20.85 1.54
N TYR A 144 15.44 -19.77 2.15
CA TYR A 144 16.26 -18.77 1.47
C TYR A 144 17.64 -18.65 2.10
N ASP A 145 18.68 -18.56 1.26
CA ASP A 145 20.01 -18.13 1.68
C ASP A 145 20.13 -16.62 1.44
N VAL A 146 20.52 -15.89 2.48
CA VAL A 146 20.69 -14.43 2.43
C VAL A 146 22.17 -14.10 2.46
N TYR A 147 22.62 -13.38 1.44
CA TYR A 147 24.00 -12.94 1.28
C TYR A 147 24.08 -11.43 1.40
N ILE A 148 25.21 -10.94 1.88
CA ILE A 148 25.49 -9.51 1.98
C ILE A 148 26.82 -9.18 1.29
N ALA A 149 26.80 -8.16 0.44
CA ALA A 149 28.00 -7.64 -0.22
C ALA A 149 28.32 -6.24 0.30
N THR A 150 29.62 -5.97 0.43
CA THR A 150 30.15 -4.64 0.76
C THR A 150 30.31 -3.81 -0.51
N ASP A 151 31.23 -2.84 -0.52
CA ASP A 151 31.22 -1.69 -1.43
C ASP A 151 31.20 -1.98 -2.93
N ASP A 152 31.68 -3.16 -3.38
CA ASP A 152 31.67 -3.57 -4.79
C ASP A 152 30.31 -4.09 -5.27
N GLY A 153 29.43 -4.50 -4.35
CA GLY A 153 28.04 -4.89 -4.65
C GLY A 153 27.94 -5.95 -5.73
N LEU A 154 28.86 -6.92 -5.77
CA LEU A 154 28.81 -8.04 -6.71
C LEU A 154 28.40 -9.29 -5.94
N PHE A 155 27.48 -10.08 -6.51
CA PHE A 155 27.09 -11.35 -5.89
C PHE A 155 28.27 -12.32 -5.69
N ASP A 156 29.21 -12.35 -6.63
CA ASP A 156 30.42 -13.19 -6.56
C ASP A 156 31.34 -12.88 -5.35
N THR A 157 31.19 -11.69 -4.76
CA THR A 157 31.94 -11.23 -3.57
C THR A 157 31.07 -11.16 -2.32
N ALA A 158 29.78 -11.48 -2.43
CA ALA A 158 28.86 -11.51 -1.30
C ALA A 158 29.16 -12.68 -0.37
N GLU A 159 29.03 -12.44 0.93
CA GLU A 159 29.20 -13.47 1.96
C GLU A 159 27.83 -13.98 2.41
N LEU A 160 27.70 -15.29 2.57
CA LEU A 160 26.49 -15.88 3.15
C LEU A 160 26.37 -15.39 4.60
N LEU A 161 25.31 -14.64 4.88
CA LEU A 161 25.02 -14.13 6.21
C LEU A 161 24.24 -15.18 7.00
N MET A 162 23.15 -15.70 6.43
CA MET A 162 22.32 -16.72 7.07
C MET A 162 21.44 -17.48 6.08
N THR A 163 20.83 -18.57 6.56
CA THR A 163 19.74 -19.27 5.87
C THR A 163 18.45 -19.06 6.67
N SER A 164 17.43 -18.46 6.04
CA SER A 164 16.13 -18.17 6.62
C SER A 164 15.12 -19.27 6.27
N GLN A 165 14.63 -19.94 7.30
CA GLN A 165 13.56 -20.95 7.21
C GLN A 165 12.21 -20.31 7.53
N TYR A 166 11.14 -20.85 6.95
CA TYR A 166 9.78 -20.38 7.18
C TYR A 166 9.42 -20.36 8.67
N LEU A 167 9.02 -19.18 9.15
CA LEU A 167 8.61 -18.91 10.54
C LEU A 167 9.59 -19.32 11.63
N VAL A 168 10.88 -19.42 11.31
CA VAL A 168 11.94 -19.66 12.30
C VAL A 168 12.58 -18.33 12.66
N GLU A 169 12.56 -17.98 13.95
CA GLU A 169 13.22 -16.78 14.47
C GLU A 169 14.71 -16.77 14.09
N PRO A 170 15.20 -15.70 13.42
CA PRO A 170 16.59 -15.62 12.96
C PRO A 170 17.55 -15.38 14.12
N GLU A 171 18.73 -16.02 14.07
CA GLU A 171 19.88 -15.55 14.85
C GLU A 171 20.40 -14.25 14.21
N LEU A 172 20.38 -13.16 14.96
CA LEU A 172 20.85 -11.86 14.47
C LEU A 172 22.36 -11.88 14.24
N SER A 173 22.77 -11.25 13.13
CA SER A 173 24.17 -11.01 12.81
C SER A 173 24.55 -9.57 13.16
N THR A 174 25.71 -9.39 13.78
CA THR A 174 26.27 -8.06 14.08
C THR A 174 27.30 -7.69 13.02
N LEU A 175 27.17 -6.51 12.43
CA LEU A 175 28.00 -5.99 11.34
C LEU A 175 28.41 -4.53 11.62
N GLU A 176 29.51 -4.07 11.03
CA GLU A 176 29.95 -2.67 11.12
C GLU A 176 29.00 -1.75 10.31
N GLU A 177 28.76 -0.52 10.78
CA GLU A 177 27.98 0.46 10.04
C GLU A 177 28.51 0.70 8.63
N GLY A 178 27.61 0.97 7.67
CA GLY A 178 28.04 1.25 6.30
C GLY A 178 27.04 0.86 5.22
N TYR A 179 27.55 0.82 3.99
CA TYR A 179 26.73 0.49 2.83
C TYR A 179 26.81 -0.99 2.45
N TYR A 180 25.64 -1.59 2.24
CA TYR A 180 25.50 -2.99 1.89
C TYR A 180 24.51 -3.20 0.75
N THR A 181 24.71 -4.30 0.02
CA THR A 181 23.73 -4.85 -0.93
C THR A 181 23.31 -6.23 -0.45
N ILE A 182 22.01 -6.48 -0.38
CA ILE A 182 21.44 -7.75 0.06
C ILE A 182 21.07 -8.57 -1.17
N TYR A 183 21.45 -9.84 -1.15
CA TYR A 183 21.04 -10.82 -2.15
C TYR A 183 20.29 -11.96 -1.47
N VAL A 184 19.27 -12.48 -2.15
CA VAL A 184 18.55 -13.68 -1.70
C VAL A 184 18.58 -14.71 -2.82
N THR A 185 18.84 -15.96 -2.45
CA THR A 185 18.70 -17.14 -3.33
C THR A 185 17.84 -18.19 -2.64
N ALA A 186 17.27 -19.12 -3.43
CA ALA A 186 16.77 -20.37 -2.84
C ALA A 186 17.93 -21.13 -2.18
N SER A 187 17.68 -21.80 -1.06
CA SER A 187 18.75 -22.41 -0.27
C SER A 187 19.54 -23.46 -1.07
N GLY A 188 20.86 -23.33 -1.04
CA GLY A 188 21.79 -24.15 -1.82
C GLY A 188 21.85 -23.82 -3.32
N SER A 189 21.11 -22.80 -3.79
CA SER A 189 21.20 -22.26 -5.14
C SER A 189 22.12 -21.04 -5.22
N THR A 190 22.64 -20.79 -6.42
CA THR A 190 23.38 -19.57 -6.78
C THR A 190 22.56 -18.62 -7.64
N ASP A 191 21.32 -18.99 -7.97
CA ASP A 191 20.43 -18.15 -8.75
C ASP A 191 19.84 -17.08 -7.84
N VAL A 192 20.20 -15.82 -8.09
CA VAL A 192 19.70 -14.65 -7.37
C VAL A 192 18.25 -14.41 -7.76
N ILE A 193 17.37 -14.44 -6.77
CA ILE A 193 15.93 -14.14 -6.93
C ILE A 193 15.58 -12.75 -6.39
N PHE A 194 16.48 -12.14 -5.63
CA PHE A 194 16.33 -10.79 -5.13
C PHE A 194 17.68 -10.12 -4.94
N GLU A 195 17.73 -8.84 -5.25
CA GLU A 195 18.87 -7.95 -5.06
C GLU A 195 18.33 -6.60 -4.59
N SER A 196 18.79 -6.11 -3.45
CA SER A 196 18.37 -4.80 -2.93
C SER A 196 19.09 -3.65 -3.64
N PRO A 197 18.59 -2.40 -3.59
CA PRO A 197 19.47 -1.24 -3.72
C PRO A 197 20.63 -1.30 -2.73
N LYS A 198 21.66 -0.49 -2.99
CA LYS A 198 22.69 -0.21 -1.99
C LYS A 198 22.08 0.62 -0.85
N LEU A 199 22.13 0.08 0.37
CA LEU A 199 21.49 0.63 1.56
C LEU A 199 22.55 1.02 2.59
N TYR A 200 22.33 2.12 3.31
CA TYR A 200 23.15 2.48 4.46
C TYR A 200 22.49 1.96 5.74
N PHE A 201 23.21 1.14 6.50
CA PHE A 201 22.82 0.70 7.84
C PHE A 201 23.57 1.55 8.86
N ASN A 202 22.81 2.17 9.76
CA ASN A 202 23.37 3.00 10.84
C ASN A 202 23.78 2.11 12.01
N ASP A 203 24.75 2.55 12.79
CA ASP A 203 25.10 1.98 14.08
C ASP A 203 23.96 2.13 15.11
N GLU A 204 24.11 1.48 16.27
CA GLU A 204 23.15 1.52 17.38
C GLU A 204 21.71 1.11 16.98
N ALA A 205 21.58 0.32 15.91
CA ALA A 205 20.30 -0.10 15.36
C ALA A 205 20.19 -1.62 15.24
N THR A 206 18.94 -2.10 15.31
CA THR A 206 18.58 -3.49 15.01
C THR A 206 17.54 -3.47 13.90
N TYR A 207 17.81 -4.23 12.84
CA TYR A 207 16.99 -4.35 11.65
C TYR A 207 16.42 -5.76 11.55
N MET A 208 15.11 -5.88 11.39
CA MET A 208 14.46 -7.16 11.09
C MET A 208 13.82 -7.06 9.72
N ALA A 209 14.39 -7.75 8.72
CA ALA A 209 13.84 -7.78 7.38
C ALA A 209 12.85 -8.94 7.23
N MET A 210 11.61 -8.64 6.86
CA MET A 210 10.61 -9.65 6.52
C MET A 210 10.78 -10.02 5.05
N ILE A 211 10.98 -11.32 4.76
CA ILE A 211 10.94 -11.86 3.42
C ILE A 211 9.49 -12.30 3.15
N ARG A 212 8.79 -11.56 2.29
CA ARG A 212 7.39 -11.83 1.95
C ARG A 212 7.18 -11.97 0.45
N PRO A 213 6.05 -12.58 0.01
CA PRO A 213 5.69 -12.59 -1.41
C PRO A 213 5.55 -11.17 -1.96
N SER A 214 5.95 -10.99 -3.21
CA SER A 214 5.58 -9.83 -4.02
C SER A 214 4.33 -10.17 -4.84
N TYR A 215 3.37 -9.24 -4.88
CA TYR A 215 2.12 -9.38 -5.64
C TYR A 215 2.09 -8.49 -6.88
N ALA A 216 3.24 -7.97 -7.29
CA ALA A 216 3.31 -6.98 -8.36
C ALA A 216 3.36 -7.60 -9.76
N THR A 217 4.56 -7.97 -10.21
CA THR A 217 4.81 -8.26 -11.63
C THR A 217 5.59 -9.56 -11.86
N GLU A 218 6.19 -10.13 -10.82
CA GLU A 218 6.99 -11.34 -10.90
C GLU A 218 6.31 -12.47 -10.14
N GLU A 219 5.99 -13.54 -10.88
CA GLU A 219 5.54 -14.80 -10.28
C GLU A 219 6.62 -15.33 -9.34
N ASP A 220 6.23 -15.74 -8.14
CA ASP A 220 7.13 -16.16 -7.05
C ASP A 220 8.18 -15.11 -6.62
N GLY A 221 7.98 -13.84 -7.00
CA GLY A 221 8.82 -12.72 -6.55
C GLY A 221 8.74 -12.52 -5.05
N ILE A 222 9.79 -11.93 -4.46
CA ILE A 222 9.82 -11.57 -3.05
C ILE A 222 10.08 -10.08 -2.85
N THR A 223 9.55 -9.55 -1.76
CA THR A 223 9.84 -8.20 -1.27
C THR A 223 10.48 -8.30 0.10
N LEU A 224 11.43 -7.40 0.40
CA LEU A 224 11.99 -7.28 1.75
C LEU A 224 11.45 -6.03 2.44
N ASP A 225 10.72 -6.22 3.54
CA ASP A 225 10.30 -5.11 4.39
C ASP A 225 11.24 -4.99 5.58
N VAL A 226 12.04 -3.93 5.61
CA VAL A 226 12.98 -3.69 6.71
C VAL A 226 12.27 -2.98 7.85
N VAL A 227 11.99 -3.73 8.92
CA VAL A 227 11.37 -3.26 10.15
C VAL A 227 12.42 -2.71 11.10
N THR A 228 12.14 -1.54 11.68
CA THR A 228 12.96 -0.91 12.72
C THR A 228 12.09 -0.39 13.87
N ALA A 229 12.65 0.44 14.74
CA ALA A 229 11.94 1.18 15.77
C ALA A 229 10.85 2.17 15.26
N SER A 230 10.77 2.41 13.95
CA SER A 230 9.79 3.28 13.29
C SER A 230 8.37 2.73 13.31
N SER A 231 7.41 3.53 12.86
CA SER A 231 6.01 3.13 12.62
C SER A 231 5.72 2.93 11.13
N SER A 232 6.73 2.54 10.37
CA SER A 232 6.66 2.23 8.95
C SER A 232 7.85 1.37 8.57
N VAL A 233 7.70 0.53 7.55
CA VAL A 233 8.82 -0.26 7.00
C VAL A 233 9.61 0.52 5.94
N THR A 234 10.85 0.08 5.67
CA THR A 234 11.52 0.40 4.40
C THR A 234 11.37 -0.79 3.47
N GLN A 235 10.44 -0.67 2.52
CA GLN A 235 10.21 -1.70 1.50
C GLN A 235 11.32 -1.68 0.45
N LEU A 236 11.81 -2.87 0.10
CA LEU A 236 12.84 -3.08 -0.91
C LEU A 236 12.31 -4.05 -1.97
N ASN A 237 12.25 -3.59 -3.21
CA ASN A 237 11.90 -4.39 -4.38
C ASN A 237 13.17 -4.86 -5.10
N HIS A 238 13.06 -5.92 -5.90
CA HIS A 238 14.22 -6.46 -6.60
C HIS A 238 14.81 -5.46 -7.61
N GLN A 239 16.12 -5.24 -7.57
CA GLN A 239 16.85 -4.29 -8.43
C GLN A 239 16.78 -4.59 -9.92
N ASP A 240 16.41 -5.79 -10.36
CA ASP A 240 16.19 -6.04 -11.79
C ASP A 240 14.71 -6.21 -12.14
N ALA A 241 13.82 -6.06 -11.15
CA ALA A 241 12.40 -6.24 -11.37
C ALA A 241 11.85 -5.28 -12.41
N GLN A 242 10.99 -5.83 -13.25
CA GLN A 242 10.25 -5.09 -14.26
C GLN A 242 8.97 -4.50 -13.66
N GLY A 243 8.52 -3.38 -14.22
CA GLY A 243 7.13 -2.97 -14.06
C GLY A 243 6.30 -3.56 -15.21
N GLN A 244 4.98 -3.49 -15.09
CA GLN A 244 4.08 -3.81 -16.17
C GLN A 244 3.09 -2.68 -16.40
N LEU A 245 2.65 -2.56 -17.64
CA LEU A 245 1.66 -1.56 -18.00
C LEU A 245 0.63 -2.11 -18.98
N ARG A 246 -0.60 -1.65 -18.86
CA ARG A 246 -1.66 -1.85 -19.84
C ARG A 246 -2.37 -0.54 -20.14
N PHE A 247 -3.21 -0.52 -21.16
CA PHE A 247 -3.92 0.68 -21.59
C PHE A 247 -5.40 0.40 -21.77
N ILE A 248 -6.20 1.43 -21.59
CA ILE A 248 -7.61 1.45 -21.96
C ILE A 248 -7.92 2.76 -22.68
N ASN A 249 -8.72 2.68 -23.74
CA ASN A 249 -9.29 3.85 -24.40
C ASN A 249 -10.79 3.92 -24.08
N THR A 250 -11.23 4.98 -23.41
CA THR A 250 -12.65 5.20 -23.12
C THR A 250 -13.32 6.17 -24.12
N ILE A 251 -12.56 6.64 -25.14
CA ILE A 251 -13.07 7.59 -26.14
C ILE A 251 -13.86 6.86 -27.23
N ASP A 252 -15.17 7.07 -27.25
CA ASP A 252 -16.12 6.43 -28.18
C ASP A 252 -15.83 6.68 -29.67
N ASP A 253 -15.29 7.85 -30.02
CA ASP A 253 -14.94 8.21 -31.40
C ASP A 253 -13.83 7.29 -31.99
N TYR A 254 -13.10 6.57 -31.13
CA TYR A 254 -11.98 5.70 -31.49
C TYR A 254 -12.21 4.25 -31.06
N THR A 255 -13.16 3.58 -31.71
CA THR A 255 -13.56 2.19 -31.37
C THR A 255 -12.46 1.13 -31.45
N GLN A 256 -11.38 1.39 -32.18
CA GLN A 256 -10.21 0.50 -32.27
C GLN A 256 -8.92 1.32 -32.27
N THR A 257 -8.05 1.04 -31.31
CA THR A 257 -6.81 1.80 -31.09
C THR A 257 -5.63 0.88 -30.82
N GLN A 258 -4.44 1.42 -31.04
CA GLN A 258 -3.17 0.81 -30.65
C GLN A 258 -2.40 1.82 -29.80
N PHE A 259 -1.67 1.35 -28.80
CA PHE A 259 -0.86 2.22 -27.95
C PHE A 259 0.61 2.01 -28.26
N LYS A 260 1.37 3.11 -28.23
CA LYS A 260 2.81 3.12 -28.51
C LYS A 260 3.56 3.70 -27.34
N VAL A 261 4.50 2.92 -26.81
CA VAL A 261 5.40 3.31 -25.73
C VAL A 261 6.80 3.47 -26.29
N THR A 262 7.43 4.61 -26.02
CA THR A 262 8.73 4.98 -26.61
C THR A 262 9.71 5.43 -25.54
N ARG A 263 10.94 4.90 -25.63
CA ARG A 263 12.10 5.34 -24.86
C ARG A 263 13.30 5.52 -25.77
N GLY A 264 13.76 6.77 -25.91
CA GLY A 264 14.84 7.11 -26.83
C GLY A 264 14.50 6.73 -28.27
N THR A 265 15.23 5.77 -28.83
CA THR A 265 14.99 5.26 -30.20
C THR A 265 14.21 3.95 -30.24
N THR A 266 13.87 3.39 -29.09
CA THR A 266 13.13 2.12 -28.99
C THR A 266 11.65 2.43 -28.80
N SER A 267 10.79 1.77 -29.57
CA SER A 267 9.35 1.84 -29.42
C SER A 267 8.75 0.44 -29.45
N THR A 268 7.74 0.25 -28.62
CA THR A 268 6.92 -0.95 -28.58
C THR A 268 5.47 -0.52 -28.75
N ASN A 269 4.71 -1.28 -29.55
CA ASN A 269 3.28 -1.07 -29.69
C ASN A 269 2.53 -2.26 -29.06
N THR A 270 1.35 -2.00 -28.52
CA THR A 270 0.38 -3.06 -28.18
C THR A 270 -0.19 -3.70 -29.44
N GLU A 271 -0.97 -4.77 -29.30
CA GLU A 271 -1.94 -5.13 -30.34
C GLU A 271 -3.06 -4.08 -30.44
N VAL A 272 -3.90 -4.17 -31.49
CA VAL A 272 -5.11 -3.33 -31.59
C VAL A 272 -6.14 -3.79 -30.56
N VAL A 273 -6.69 -2.85 -29.81
CA VAL A 273 -7.65 -3.07 -28.72
C VAL A 273 -8.93 -2.30 -29.04
N SER A 274 -10.07 -2.83 -28.63
CA SER A 274 -11.35 -2.11 -28.75
C SER A 274 -11.45 -1.01 -27.68
N ASN A 275 -12.25 0.02 -27.90
CA ASN A 275 -12.57 0.95 -26.81
C ASN A 275 -13.27 0.20 -25.65
N ASP A 276 -13.15 0.75 -24.45
CA ASP A 276 -13.64 0.16 -23.20
C ASP A 276 -13.12 -1.26 -22.93
N SER A 277 -11.95 -1.59 -23.47
CA SER A 277 -11.25 -2.85 -23.20
C SER A 277 -9.79 -2.57 -22.86
N TYR A 278 -9.28 -3.31 -21.89
CA TYR A 278 -7.87 -3.25 -21.51
C TYR A 278 -7.01 -3.98 -22.56
N SER A 279 -5.84 -3.42 -22.84
CA SER A 279 -4.78 -4.13 -23.56
C SER A 279 -4.21 -5.24 -22.68
N GLU A 280 -3.54 -6.20 -23.32
CA GLU A 280 -2.62 -7.09 -22.60
C GLU A 280 -1.53 -6.28 -21.88
N TYR A 281 -1.00 -6.86 -20.81
CA TYR A 281 0.14 -6.30 -20.08
C TYR A 281 1.41 -6.31 -20.93
N MET A 282 2.16 -5.22 -20.84
CA MET A 282 3.51 -5.09 -21.36
C MET A 282 4.49 -4.97 -20.20
N SER A 283 5.36 -5.96 -20.04
CA SER A 283 6.47 -5.89 -19.10
C SER A 283 7.58 -4.97 -19.64
N MET A 284 8.03 -4.03 -18.81
CA MET A 284 9.01 -3.02 -19.17
C MET A 284 9.96 -2.75 -17.99
N SER A 285 11.22 -2.45 -18.30
CA SER A 285 12.15 -1.97 -17.26
C SER A 285 11.67 -0.65 -16.65
N PRO A 286 12.03 -0.34 -15.40
CA PRO A 286 11.67 0.94 -14.80
C PRO A 286 12.27 2.12 -15.57
N ASN A 287 11.43 3.08 -15.96
CA ASN A 287 11.85 4.30 -16.63
C ASN A 287 10.71 5.29 -16.82
N SER A 288 11.07 6.46 -17.37
CA SER A 288 10.11 7.36 -17.97
C SER A 288 9.97 7.10 -19.47
N TYR A 289 8.72 6.98 -19.91
CA TYR A 289 8.32 6.64 -21.26
C TYR A 289 7.45 7.73 -21.88
N SER A 290 7.55 7.87 -23.20
CA SER A 290 6.59 8.64 -23.98
C SER A 290 5.52 7.71 -24.53
N VAL A 291 4.25 8.03 -24.26
CA VAL A 291 3.09 7.25 -24.68
C VAL A 291 2.30 8.01 -25.75
N ALA A 292 1.79 7.26 -26.72
CA ALA A 292 0.88 7.74 -27.76
C ALA A 292 -0.27 6.74 -27.99
N MET A 293 -1.42 7.27 -28.38
CA MET A 293 -2.55 6.50 -28.91
C MET A 293 -2.60 6.67 -30.43
N LEU A 294 -2.73 5.55 -31.12
CA LEU A 294 -2.79 5.42 -32.57
C LEU A 294 -4.14 4.81 -32.95
N ASP A 295 -4.60 5.06 -34.17
CA ASP A 295 -5.74 4.35 -34.75
C ASP A 295 -5.33 2.95 -35.28
N GLU A 296 -6.31 2.18 -35.77
CA GLU A 296 -6.09 0.84 -36.35
C GLU A 296 -5.08 0.85 -37.52
N ALA A 297 -4.96 1.96 -38.26
CA ALA A 297 -4.02 2.10 -39.37
C ALA A 297 -2.59 2.48 -38.91
N GLY A 298 -2.40 2.76 -37.61
CA GLY A 298 -1.16 3.23 -37.02
C GLY A 298 -0.93 4.74 -37.19
N ASP A 299 -1.94 5.49 -37.64
CA ASP A 299 -1.90 6.94 -37.65
C ASP A 299 -2.13 7.46 -36.23
N LYS A 300 -1.41 8.54 -35.90
CA LYS A 300 -1.40 9.08 -34.54
C LYS A 300 -2.68 9.85 -34.24
N ILE A 301 -3.35 9.49 -33.15
CA ILE A 301 -4.48 10.23 -32.59
C ILE A 301 -3.97 11.30 -31.63
N VAL A 302 -3.15 10.89 -30.65
CA VAL A 302 -2.54 11.77 -29.66
C VAL A 302 -1.20 11.20 -29.18
N ASP A 303 -0.26 12.06 -28.78
CA ASP A 303 1.07 11.65 -28.35
C ASP A 303 1.69 12.58 -27.30
N ASN A 304 2.92 12.22 -26.90
CA ASN A 304 3.78 12.96 -25.98
C ASN A 304 3.27 12.99 -24.53
N PHE A 305 2.51 11.98 -24.11
CA PHE A 305 2.25 11.77 -22.69
C PHE A 305 3.48 11.16 -22.02
N LEU A 306 3.82 11.69 -20.84
CA LEU A 306 4.88 11.14 -20.00
C LEU A 306 4.25 10.16 -19.03
N MET A 307 4.82 8.95 -18.97
CA MET A 307 4.48 7.96 -17.96
C MET A 307 5.78 7.52 -17.29
N THR A 308 5.84 7.50 -15.97
CA THR A 308 6.94 6.88 -15.24
C THR A 308 6.45 5.54 -14.72
N LEU A 309 7.26 4.52 -14.94
CA LEU A 309 7.04 3.16 -14.45
C LEU A 309 8.18 2.80 -13.51
N GLU A 310 7.83 2.42 -12.28
CA GLU A 310 8.76 1.98 -11.25
C GLU A 310 8.91 0.45 -11.23
N ARG A 311 9.82 -0.05 -10.38
CA ARG A 311 10.05 -1.49 -10.18
C ARG A 311 8.86 -2.13 -9.49
N GLU A 312 8.43 -3.29 -9.97
CA GLU A 312 7.30 -4.00 -9.39
C GLU A 312 6.03 -3.11 -9.35
N GLN A 313 5.90 -2.17 -10.29
CA GLN A 313 4.69 -1.37 -10.44
C GLN A 313 3.84 -1.97 -11.54
N SER A 314 2.52 -2.06 -11.30
CA SER A 314 1.52 -2.29 -12.33
C SER A 314 0.73 -1.01 -12.58
N ALA A 315 0.58 -0.61 -13.83
CA ALA A 315 -0.06 0.66 -14.16
C ALA A 315 -0.99 0.57 -15.38
N VAL A 316 -2.04 1.39 -15.37
CA VAL A 316 -2.95 1.60 -16.49
C VAL A 316 -2.76 3.00 -17.05
N GLY A 317 -2.48 3.11 -18.35
CA GLY A 317 -2.67 4.35 -19.08
C GLY A 317 -4.12 4.46 -19.57
N LEU A 318 -4.93 5.28 -18.90
CA LEU A 318 -6.32 5.52 -19.27
C LEU A 318 -6.38 6.71 -20.23
N PHE A 319 -6.87 6.49 -21.44
CA PHE A 319 -7.14 7.54 -22.42
C PHE A 319 -8.60 7.96 -22.38
N TYR A 320 -8.82 9.27 -22.23
CA TYR A 320 -10.14 9.89 -22.13
C TYR A 320 -10.21 11.14 -23.02
N ASN A 321 -11.42 11.62 -23.30
CA ASN A 321 -11.62 12.82 -24.10
C ASN A 321 -11.86 14.03 -23.20
N ASP A 322 -10.87 14.92 -23.12
CA ASP A 322 -11.02 16.20 -22.46
C ASP A 322 -11.85 17.14 -23.34
N LYS A 323 -12.91 17.72 -22.77
CA LYS A 323 -13.82 18.64 -23.46
C LYS A 323 -13.12 19.79 -24.19
N ASP A 324 -12.14 20.40 -23.55
CA ASP A 324 -11.48 21.62 -24.01
C ASP A 324 -10.24 21.30 -24.85
N TYR A 325 -9.64 20.14 -24.61
CA TYR A 325 -8.32 19.80 -25.14
C TYR A 325 -8.25 18.54 -26.00
N GLY A 326 -9.36 17.82 -26.17
CA GLY A 326 -9.45 16.58 -26.94
C GLY A 326 -8.83 15.38 -26.20
N PRO A 327 -8.33 14.36 -26.92
CA PRO A 327 -7.76 13.17 -26.28
C PRO A 327 -6.63 13.50 -25.29
N ARG A 328 -6.74 12.90 -24.10
CA ARG A 328 -5.81 13.00 -22.97
C ARG A 328 -5.53 11.61 -22.39
N MET A 329 -4.53 11.54 -21.52
CA MET A 329 -4.14 10.32 -20.82
C MET A 329 -3.91 10.66 -19.35
N MET A 330 -4.35 9.77 -18.46
CA MET A 330 -3.91 9.71 -17.07
C MET A 330 -3.30 8.35 -16.77
N THR A 331 -2.52 8.27 -15.70
CA THR A 331 -1.90 7.01 -15.25
C THR A 331 -2.50 6.63 -13.91
N ILE A 332 -2.97 5.39 -13.83
CA ILE A 332 -3.54 4.79 -12.62
C ILE A 332 -2.56 3.70 -12.18
N GLU A 333 -2.15 3.72 -10.91
CA GLU A 333 -1.42 2.59 -10.33
C GLU A 333 -2.41 1.51 -9.91
N GLU A 334 -2.11 0.26 -10.24
CA GLU A 334 -2.97 -0.87 -9.90
C GLU A 334 -2.50 -1.49 -8.59
N ASN A 335 -3.44 -1.72 -7.66
CA ASN A 335 -3.18 -2.56 -6.51
C ASN A 335 -3.50 -4.03 -6.85
N LEU A 336 -2.46 -4.84 -6.97
CA LEU A 336 -2.57 -6.25 -7.34
C LEU A 336 -2.50 -7.20 -6.14
N THR A 337 -2.35 -6.66 -4.93
CA THR A 337 -2.37 -7.44 -3.69
C THR A 337 -3.71 -8.16 -3.58
N PRO A 338 -3.75 -9.47 -3.30
CA PRO A 338 -5.00 -10.16 -3.04
C PRO A 338 -5.71 -9.51 -1.85
N SER A 339 -7.03 -9.38 -1.92
CA SER A 339 -7.80 -8.75 -0.86
C SER A 339 -9.19 -9.35 -0.80
N SER A 340 -9.56 -9.93 0.33
CA SER A 340 -10.77 -10.77 0.48
C SER A 340 -11.74 -10.28 1.57
N TYR A 341 -11.35 -9.26 2.35
CA TYR A 341 -12.13 -8.76 3.50
C TYR A 341 -12.48 -7.27 3.37
N SER A 342 -11.61 -6.53 2.71
CA SER A 342 -11.80 -5.15 2.28
C SER A 342 -11.12 -4.99 0.93
N HIS A 343 -11.49 -3.99 0.13
CA HIS A 343 -10.98 -3.79 -1.21
C HIS A 343 -10.65 -2.32 -1.40
N THR A 344 -9.47 -2.02 -1.93
CA THR A 344 -9.17 -0.68 -2.40
C THR A 344 -9.84 -0.47 -3.76
N VAL A 345 -10.60 0.61 -3.89
CA VAL A 345 -11.26 1.03 -5.13
C VAL A 345 -10.67 2.36 -5.56
N THR A 346 -9.96 2.39 -6.68
CA THR A 346 -9.49 3.63 -7.30
C THR A 346 -10.59 4.18 -8.20
N VAL A 347 -11.22 5.26 -7.76
CA VAL A 347 -12.32 5.93 -8.47
C VAL A 347 -11.77 7.04 -9.35
N VAL A 348 -12.09 7.02 -10.64
CA VAL A 348 -11.62 7.97 -11.67
C VAL A 348 -12.79 8.77 -12.21
N ASN A 349 -12.74 10.11 -12.10
CA ASN A 349 -13.80 11.00 -12.58
C ASN A 349 -13.50 11.59 -13.95
N LEU A 350 -14.27 11.20 -14.97
CA LEU A 350 -14.19 11.76 -16.32
C LEU A 350 -15.46 12.59 -16.68
N ILE A 351 -16.34 12.84 -15.72
CA ILE A 351 -17.55 13.62 -15.93
C ILE A 351 -17.21 15.11 -15.95
N ASP A 352 -17.52 15.78 -17.07
CA ASP A 352 -17.21 17.21 -17.29
C ASP A 352 -18.43 18.14 -17.25
N ASN A 353 -19.65 17.59 -17.34
CA ASN A 353 -20.86 18.40 -17.50
C ASN A 353 -22.14 17.66 -17.12
N TYR A 354 -23.16 18.42 -16.76
CA TYR A 354 -24.53 17.96 -16.58
C TYR A 354 -25.50 19.06 -17.03
N ALA A 355 -26.47 18.69 -17.88
CA ALA A 355 -27.48 19.63 -18.40
C ALA A 355 -26.90 20.94 -19.00
N GLY A 356 -25.69 20.88 -19.56
CA GLY A 356 -24.99 22.04 -20.14
C GLY A 356 -24.26 22.93 -19.13
N GLN A 357 -24.26 22.58 -17.85
CA GLN A 357 -23.42 23.16 -16.81
C GLN A 357 -22.13 22.33 -16.67
N GLN A 358 -21.01 23.01 -16.48
CA GLN A 358 -19.74 22.36 -16.17
C GLN A 358 -19.81 21.75 -14.76
N ILE A 359 -19.28 20.53 -14.63
CA ILE A 359 -19.08 19.86 -13.34
C ILE A 359 -17.58 19.93 -13.06
N ASP A 360 -17.23 20.49 -11.91
CA ASP A 360 -15.84 20.60 -11.47
C ASP A 360 -15.45 19.43 -10.55
N GLU A 361 -16.38 18.92 -9.75
CA GLU A 361 -16.18 17.80 -8.83
C GLU A 361 -17.47 16.99 -8.63
N VAL A 362 -17.34 15.74 -8.19
CA VAL A 362 -18.45 14.86 -7.81
C VAL A 362 -18.14 14.14 -6.50
N ASP A 363 -19.19 13.68 -5.82
CA ASP A 363 -19.08 12.72 -4.74
C ASP A 363 -19.50 11.33 -5.23
N VAL A 364 -18.79 10.30 -4.78
CA VAL A 364 -19.11 8.91 -5.10
C VAL A 364 -19.38 8.13 -3.82
N TYR A 365 -20.62 7.69 -3.66
CA TYR A 365 -21.09 6.98 -2.46
C TYR A 365 -21.25 5.50 -2.76
N PHE A 366 -20.73 4.66 -1.86
CA PHE A 366 -20.97 3.22 -1.84
C PHE A 366 -21.91 2.93 -0.68
N THR A 367 -23.15 2.53 -0.99
CA THR A 367 -24.17 2.28 0.03
C THR A 367 -24.52 0.81 0.12
N LEU A 368 -24.60 0.29 1.33
CA LEU A 368 -25.11 -1.05 1.60
C LEU A 368 -26.63 -1.08 1.42
N ASN A 369 -27.19 -2.30 1.32
CA ASN A 369 -28.63 -2.47 1.15
C ASN A 369 -29.44 -1.85 2.32
N GLY A 370 -30.20 -0.81 2.02
CA GLY A 370 -31.05 -0.10 2.99
C GLY A 370 -30.36 1.07 3.69
N GLU A 371 -29.08 1.31 3.41
CA GLU A 371 -28.33 2.50 3.81
C GLU A 371 -28.65 3.67 2.85
N THR A 372 -28.53 4.90 3.35
CA THR A 372 -28.72 6.11 2.53
C THR A 372 -27.39 6.81 2.26
N VAL A 373 -27.34 7.68 1.25
CA VAL A 373 -26.15 8.50 0.96
C VAL A 373 -25.74 9.41 2.13
N ASP A 374 -26.70 9.79 2.99
CA ASP A 374 -26.43 10.61 4.18
C ASP A 374 -25.87 9.78 5.36
N ASP A 375 -26.05 8.45 5.32
CA ASP A 375 -25.69 7.54 6.43
C ASP A 375 -24.37 6.78 6.17
N THR A 376 -24.00 6.57 4.90
CA THR A 376 -22.78 5.81 4.56
C THR A 376 -21.51 6.54 4.94
N SER A 377 -20.53 5.78 5.46
CA SER A 377 -19.15 6.23 5.66
C SER A 377 -18.26 5.96 4.45
N ASN A 378 -18.71 5.13 3.51
CA ASN A 378 -17.96 4.74 2.31
C ASN A 378 -18.22 5.75 1.19
N VAL A 379 -17.43 6.84 1.18
CA VAL A 379 -17.61 7.95 0.25
C VAL A 379 -16.28 8.51 -0.23
N VAL A 380 -16.18 8.76 -1.53
CA VAL A 380 -15.16 9.63 -2.12
C VAL A 380 -15.76 11.03 -2.25
N GLU A 381 -15.36 11.94 -1.37
CA GLU A 381 -15.84 13.33 -1.38
C GLU A 381 -14.97 14.22 -2.31
N GLY A 382 -15.63 15.12 -3.05
CA GLY A 382 -15.00 16.18 -3.86
C GLY A 382 -13.98 15.64 -4.85
N LEU A 383 -14.33 14.62 -5.62
CA LEU A 383 -13.47 14.06 -6.66
C LEU A 383 -13.48 15.00 -7.87
N ASP A 384 -12.39 15.75 -8.02
CA ASP A 384 -12.20 16.71 -9.12
C ASP A 384 -12.31 16.03 -10.50
N GLN A 385 -12.73 16.82 -11.47
CA GLN A 385 -12.75 16.44 -12.88
C GLN A 385 -11.35 16.03 -13.37
N TYR A 386 -11.28 14.87 -14.03
CA TYR A 386 -10.05 14.24 -14.55
C TYR A 386 -9.03 13.89 -13.46
N ASP A 387 -9.50 13.64 -12.24
CA ASP A 387 -8.70 13.17 -11.12
C ASP A 387 -9.14 11.78 -10.66
N GLN A 388 -8.37 11.21 -9.74
CA GLN A 388 -8.64 9.91 -9.13
C GLN A 388 -8.44 9.93 -7.62
N LYS A 389 -9.23 9.14 -6.89
CA LYS A 389 -9.08 8.94 -5.44
C LYS A 389 -9.34 7.49 -5.07
N GLU A 390 -8.67 7.03 -4.03
CA GLU A 390 -8.89 5.69 -3.48
C GLU A 390 -9.94 5.73 -2.36
N GLN A 391 -10.74 4.67 -2.29
CA GLN A 391 -11.63 4.37 -1.18
C GLN A 391 -11.48 2.90 -0.81
N VAL A 392 -11.38 2.60 0.48
CA VAL A 392 -11.48 1.21 0.95
C VAL A 392 -12.96 0.91 1.20
N VAL A 393 -13.46 -0.16 0.60
CA VAL A 393 -14.80 -0.69 0.84
C VAL A 393 -14.67 -2.09 1.43
N ASP A 394 -15.69 -2.55 2.13
CA ASP A 394 -15.70 -3.91 2.66
C ASP A 394 -16.07 -4.93 1.57
N ASN A 395 -15.85 -6.22 1.86
CA ASN A 395 -16.21 -7.35 1.01
C ASN A 395 -17.73 -7.57 0.94
N GLU A 396 -18.44 -6.64 0.27
CA GLU A 396 -19.90 -6.58 0.20
C GLU A 396 -20.39 -6.18 -1.21
N VAL A 397 -21.71 -6.25 -1.40
CA VAL A 397 -22.37 -5.75 -2.62
C VAL A 397 -23.00 -4.39 -2.33
N TYR A 398 -22.61 -3.39 -3.11
CA TYR A 398 -23.01 -2.00 -2.92
C TYR A 398 -23.99 -1.51 -4.00
N THR A 399 -24.78 -0.49 -3.66
CA THR A 399 -25.32 0.45 -4.64
C THR A 399 -24.43 1.68 -4.68
N THR A 400 -23.90 1.98 -5.85
CA THR A 400 -22.98 3.10 -6.07
C THR A 400 -23.73 4.28 -6.68
N TYR A 401 -23.55 5.46 -6.09
CA TYR A 401 -24.13 6.72 -6.55
C TYR A 401 -23.03 7.70 -6.91
N VAL A 402 -23.18 8.36 -8.07
CA VAL A 402 -22.39 9.55 -8.41
C VAL A 402 -23.30 10.75 -8.25
N VAL A 403 -22.90 11.67 -7.38
CA VAL A 403 -23.70 12.81 -6.97
C VAL A 403 -22.94 14.09 -7.29
N PHE A 404 -23.66 15.07 -7.80
CA PHE A 404 -23.20 16.43 -8.02
C PHE A 404 -24.04 17.38 -7.18
N GLU A 405 -23.40 18.33 -6.49
CA GLU A 405 -24.11 19.38 -5.76
C GLU A 405 -24.28 20.64 -6.63
N ASP A 406 -25.53 21.04 -6.89
CA ASP A 406 -25.83 22.34 -7.49
C ASP A 406 -26.65 23.20 -6.52
N ASN A 407 -26.08 24.34 -6.11
CA ASN A 407 -26.75 25.32 -5.24
C ASN A 407 -27.33 24.71 -3.93
N GLY A 408 -26.63 23.75 -3.32
CA GLY A 408 -27.06 23.05 -2.11
C GLY A 408 -28.09 21.94 -2.34
N GLN A 409 -28.35 21.57 -3.59
CA GLN A 409 -29.19 20.45 -3.98
C GLN A 409 -28.30 19.34 -4.54
N GLN A 410 -28.32 18.16 -3.93
CA GLN A 410 -27.70 16.96 -4.48
C GLN A 410 -28.49 16.44 -5.69
N ILE A 411 -27.78 16.14 -6.76
CA ILE A 411 -28.28 15.60 -8.03
C ILE A 411 -27.56 14.28 -8.27
N VAL A 412 -28.30 13.19 -8.36
CA VAL A 412 -27.77 11.89 -8.77
C VAL A 412 -27.56 11.90 -10.28
N LEU A 413 -26.31 11.83 -10.72
CA LEU A 413 -25.94 11.72 -12.13
C LEU A 413 -26.10 10.28 -12.61
N LEU A 414 -25.64 9.34 -11.78
CA LEU A 414 -25.63 7.93 -12.09
C LEU A 414 -25.88 7.12 -10.81
N GLN A 415 -26.63 6.04 -10.96
CA GLN A 415 -26.87 5.06 -9.92
C GLN A 415 -26.69 3.67 -10.53
N GLN A 416 -25.85 2.85 -9.91
CA GLN A 416 -25.69 1.44 -10.26
C GLN A 416 -25.91 0.57 -9.02
N SER A 417 -26.90 -0.31 -9.09
CA SER A 417 -27.16 -1.31 -8.05
C SER A 417 -26.37 -2.58 -8.30
N ASP A 418 -26.21 -3.37 -7.24
CA ASP A 418 -25.56 -4.69 -7.26
C ASP A 418 -24.12 -4.64 -7.79
N MET A 419 -23.36 -3.59 -7.43
CA MET A 419 -21.93 -3.53 -7.70
C MET A 419 -21.22 -4.47 -6.74
N ASP A 420 -20.64 -5.53 -7.28
CA ASP A 420 -20.10 -6.66 -6.53
C ASP A 420 -18.61 -6.46 -6.26
N PHE A 421 -18.25 -6.33 -4.98
CA PHE A 421 -16.85 -6.30 -4.52
C PHE A 421 -16.50 -7.58 -3.75
N THR A 422 -17.26 -8.67 -3.91
CA THR A 422 -17.07 -9.89 -3.10
C THR A 422 -16.01 -10.86 -3.65
N GLU A 423 -15.44 -10.55 -4.80
CA GLU A 423 -14.35 -11.32 -5.40
C GLU A 423 -12.99 -10.83 -4.88
N GLU A 424 -12.04 -11.75 -4.71
CA GLU A 424 -10.70 -11.42 -4.24
C GLU A 424 -9.99 -10.47 -5.23
N GLY A 425 -9.44 -9.39 -4.70
CA GLY A 425 -8.69 -8.38 -5.45
C GLY A 425 -9.02 -6.95 -5.04
N ASN A 426 -8.54 -5.99 -5.81
CA ASN A 426 -8.88 -4.58 -5.70
C ASN A 426 -9.59 -4.13 -6.98
N TYR A 427 -9.95 -2.86 -7.08
CA TYR A 427 -10.78 -2.40 -8.19
C TYR A 427 -10.39 -1.01 -8.72
N ILE A 428 -10.64 -0.80 -10.00
CA ILE A 428 -10.67 0.53 -10.63
C ILE A 428 -12.10 0.79 -11.08
N LEU A 429 -12.67 1.91 -10.64
CA LEU A 429 -14.00 2.37 -11.03
C LEU A 429 -13.88 3.66 -11.85
N VAL A 430 -14.16 3.57 -13.15
CA VAL A 430 -14.19 4.73 -14.05
C VAL A 430 -15.61 5.23 -14.19
N ILE A 431 -15.84 6.52 -13.90
CA ILE A 431 -17.13 7.18 -14.12
C ILE A 431 -16.99 8.19 -15.27
N GLU A 432 -17.88 8.08 -16.26
CA GLU A 432 -17.77 8.89 -17.47
C GLU A 432 -19.12 9.10 -18.17
N HIS A 433 -19.11 9.94 -19.20
CA HIS A 433 -20.27 10.12 -20.08
C HIS A 433 -20.47 8.93 -21.01
N ASP A 434 -21.72 8.58 -21.25
CA ASP A 434 -22.12 7.64 -22.29
C ASP A 434 -23.51 8.03 -22.80
N GLU A 435 -23.54 8.66 -23.98
CA GLU A 435 -24.77 9.11 -24.63
C GLU A 435 -25.68 7.94 -25.09
N THR A 436 -25.18 6.69 -25.05
CA THR A 436 -25.97 5.50 -25.37
C THR A 436 -26.81 5.00 -24.19
N THR A 437 -26.52 5.46 -22.97
CA THR A 437 -27.27 5.14 -21.75
C THR A 437 -28.42 6.11 -21.51
N ASP A 438 -29.44 5.67 -20.76
CA ASP A 438 -30.59 6.53 -20.41
C ASP A 438 -30.20 7.71 -19.49
N SER A 439 -29.19 7.53 -18.64
CA SER A 439 -28.62 8.56 -17.76
C SER A 439 -27.72 9.55 -18.50
N GLY A 440 -27.13 9.14 -19.62
CA GLY A 440 -26.03 9.87 -20.27
C GLY A 440 -24.66 9.61 -19.64
N TYR A 441 -24.56 8.65 -18.73
CA TYR A 441 -23.35 8.33 -17.95
C TYR A 441 -23.22 6.82 -17.77
N LYS A 442 -21.98 6.33 -17.66
CA LYS A 442 -21.66 4.93 -17.34
C LYS A 442 -20.63 4.82 -16.21
N MET A 443 -20.61 3.64 -15.60
CA MET A 443 -19.61 3.17 -14.64
C MET A 443 -18.95 1.92 -15.24
N THR A 444 -17.63 1.89 -15.25
CA THR A 444 -16.85 0.71 -15.65
C THR A 444 -16.03 0.25 -14.45
N LEU A 445 -16.27 -0.98 -13.99
CA LEU A 445 -15.56 -1.59 -12.88
C LEU A 445 -14.60 -2.64 -13.42
N GLU A 446 -13.31 -2.52 -13.09
CA GLU A 446 -12.27 -3.50 -13.40
C GLU A 446 -11.70 -4.07 -12.11
N ARG A 447 -11.65 -5.40 -12.00
CA ARG A 447 -11.01 -6.10 -10.87
C ARG A 447 -9.51 -6.22 -11.14
N THR A 448 -8.68 -5.92 -10.16
CA THR A 448 -7.21 -5.96 -10.22
C THR A 448 -6.67 -6.91 -9.15
N VAL A 449 -6.06 -8.01 -9.57
CA VAL A 449 -5.45 -9.00 -8.66
C VAL A 449 -4.35 -9.74 -9.40
N THR A 450 -3.25 -10.04 -8.70
CA THR A 450 -2.27 -11.00 -9.20
C THR A 450 -2.78 -12.41 -8.96
N GLU A 451 -3.01 -13.16 -10.04
CA GLU A 451 -3.27 -14.60 -9.95
C GLU A 451 -1.95 -15.30 -9.58
N GLN A 452 -1.80 -15.75 -8.33
CA GLN A 452 -0.72 -16.68 -7.95
C GLN A 452 -1.14 -18.12 -8.29
N SER A 453 -0.19 -18.93 -8.80
CA SER A 453 -0.44 -20.25 -9.40
C SER A 453 -0.47 -21.42 -8.41
#